data_AF-A0A8K0IKI2-F1
#
_entry.id   AF-A0A8K0IKI2-F1
#
_cell.length_a   1.000
_cell.length_b   1.000
_cell.length_c   1.000
_cell.angle_alpha   90.00
_cell.angle_beta   90.00
_cell.angle_gamma   90.00
#
_symmetry.space_group_name_H-M   'P 1'
#
loop_
_entity.id
_entity.type
_entity.pdbx_description
1 polymer ?
#
loop_
_entity_poly.entity_id
_entity_poly.type
_entity_poly.pdbx_seq_one_letter_code
_entity_poly.pdbx_strand_id
1 'polypeptide(L)'
;MWFQLQSRKNPLEFAEEIVKEADEYNGFNLIVADLCSKIMVCISNRPKEEPISVQLVSPGLHVLSNAKLDTPWHKVGKQPRCKDLLAQRLRKNFRKLLQKHGEEEIPAKEIVEKLMQDTSKADQDRLPNTGCDPELELKLSSIFVDFDTKLGRYGTRSTTALSVKTNGNVSFYDKYLESGQWKEHAVEYQIDEQMQNNRPQTATADNLNLGLMLHKRTVTVYTVGLLH
;
A
#
# COMPACT_ATOMS: atom_id res chain seq x y z
N MET A 1 5.55 5.81 4.04
CA MET A 1 6.60 6.75 3.60
C MET A 1 7.11 6.20 2.28
N TRP A 2 6.98 6.97 1.20
CA TRP A 2 7.48 6.59 -0.12
C TRP A 2 8.93 7.03 -0.23
N PHE A 3 9.78 6.16 -0.75
CA PHE A 3 11.17 6.46 -1.02
C PHE A 3 11.43 6.26 -2.50
N GLN A 4 12.03 7.27 -3.12
CA GLN A 4 12.74 7.07 -4.37
C GLN A 4 14.05 6.37 -4.01
N LEU A 5 14.16 5.10 -4.39
CA LEU A 5 15.36 4.30 -4.23
C LEU A 5 16.21 4.50 -5.48
N GLN A 6 17.31 5.23 -5.35
CA GLN A 6 18.35 5.26 -6.37
C GLN A 6 19.14 3.96 -6.29
N SER A 7 18.74 2.96 -7.07
CA SER A 7 19.39 1.64 -7.06
C SER A 7 19.35 1.03 -8.44
N ARG A 8 20.53 0.62 -8.94
CA ARG A 8 20.74 0.01 -10.27
C ARG A 8 20.08 -1.37 -10.45
N LYS A 9 19.47 -1.90 -9.39
CA LYS A 9 18.93 -3.26 -9.35
C LYS A 9 17.50 -3.26 -9.84
N ASN A 10 17.12 -4.31 -10.55
CA ASN A 10 15.71 -4.53 -10.83
C ASN A 10 14.96 -4.93 -9.54
N PRO A 11 13.61 -4.87 -9.50
CA PRO A 11 12.86 -5.16 -8.28
C PRO A 11 13.09 -6.56 -7.68
N LEU A 12 13.39 -7.57 -8.50
CA LEU A 12 13.68 -8.92 -8.02
C LEU A 12 15.06 -8.99 -7.36
N GLU A 13 16.09 -8.45 -8.01
CA GLU A 13 17.45 -8.37 -7.45
C GLU A 13 17.46 -7.60 -6.12
N PHE A 14 16.71 -6.50 -6.06
CA PHE A 14 16.54 -5.75 -4.82
C PHE A 14 15.83 -6.58 -3.74
N ALA A 15 14.80 -7.35 -4.12
CA ALA A 15 14.10 -8.24 -3.19
C ALA A 15 15.01 -9.32 -2.62
N GLU A 16 15.87 -9.93 -3.42
CA GLU A 16 16.83 -10.95 -2.97
C GLU A 16 17.81 -10.43 -1.91
N GLU A 17 18.17 -9.15 -1.95
CA GLU A 17 18.99 -8.53 -0.92
C GLU A 17 18.22 -8.29 0.37
N ILE A 18 17.02 -7.72 0.26
CA ILE A 18 16.15 -7.51 1.42
C ILE A 18 15.87 -8.83 2.13
N VAL A 19 15.70 -9.94 1.40
CA VAL A 19 15.49 -11.27 2.00
C VAL A 19 16.67 -11.68 2.90
N LYS A 20 17.91 -11.30 2.59
CA LYS A 20 19.10 -11.70 3.36
C LYS A 20 19.16 -11.01 4.74
N GLU A 21 18.59 -9.82 4.85
CA GLU A 21 18.59 -8.99 6.07
C GLU A 21 17.19 -8.79 6.67
N ALA A 22 16.14 -9.43 6.11
CA ALA A 22 14.76 -9.16 6.51
C ALA A 22 14.48 -9.45 7.99
N ASP A 23 15.22 -10.39 8.58
CA ASP A 23 15.11 -10.79 9.98
C ASP A 23 15.66 -9.73 10.95
N GLU A 24 16.52 -8.82 10.47
CA GLU A 24 17.03 -7.69 11.24
C GLU A 24 15.96 -6.59 11.41
N TYR A 25 14.92 -6.61 10.57
CA TYR A 25 13.84 -5.64 10.62
C TYR A 25 12.65 -6.11 11.44
N ASN A 26 11.91 -5.15 11.98
CA ASN A 26 10.56 -5.40 12.47
C ASN A 26 9.67 -5.88 11.31
N GLY A 27 8.58 -6.60 11.64
CA GLY A 27 7.68 -7.09 10.59
C GLY A 27 7.20 -5.95 9.67
N PHE A 28 7.28 -6.14 8.36
CA PHE A 28 6.97 -5.16 7.32
C PHE A 28 6.27 -5.80 6.12
N ASN A 29 5.67 -4.95 5.30
CA ASN A 29 5.39 -5.25 3.90
C ASN A 29 6.03 -4.15 3.06
N LEU A 30 6.67 -4.52 1.95
CA LEU A 30 7.42 -3.62 1.09
C LEU A 30 6.99 -3.86 -0.36
N ILE A 31 6.50 -2.82 -1.03
CA ILE A 31 6.26 -2.84 -2.47
C ILE A 31 7.42 -2.13 -3.15
N VAL A 32 8.03 -2.80 -4.12
CA VAL A 32 9.10 -2.26 -4.97
C VAL A 32 8.60 -2.30 -6.40
N ALA A 33 8.59 -1.15 -7.07
CA ALA A 33 8.19 -1.05 -8.46
C ALA A 33 9.30 -0.39 -9.27
N ASP A 34 9.61 -1.01 -10.41
CA ASP A 34 10.33 -0.39 -11.51
C ASP A 34 9.30 -0.03 -12.58
N LEU A 35 9.09 1.26 -12.73
CA LEU A 35 8.10 1.82 -13.65
C LEU A 35 8.53 1.70 -15.12
N CYS A 36 9.84 1.62 -15.38
CA CYS A 36 10.38 1.45 -16.72
C CYS A 36 10.16 0.03 -17.24
N SER A 37 10.50 -0.98 -16.42
CA SER A 37 10.26 -2.39 -16.78
C SER A 37 8.82 -2.84 -16.50
N LYS A 38 8.03 -2.02 -15.80
CA LYS A 38 6.66 -2.33 -15.35
C LYS A 38 6.60 -3.57 -14.46
N ILE A 39 7.69 -3.84 -13.74
CA ILE A 39 7.80 -4.94 -12.79
C ILE A 39 7.52 -4.39 -11.39
N MET A 40 6.66 -5.08 -10.65
CA MET A 40 6.37 -4.77 -9.25
C MET A 40 6.46 -6.03 -8.42
N VAL A 41 7.12 -5.93 -7.27
CA VAL A 41 7.33 -7.03 -6.32
C VAL A 41 6.85 -6.61 -4.94
N CYS A 42 6.16 -7.51 -4.26
CA CYS A 42 5.83 -7.41 -2.85
C CYS A 42 6.75 -8.31 -2.03
N ILE A 43 7.38 -7.74 -1.01
CA ILE A 43 8.24 -8.43 -0.05
C ILE A 43 7.59 -8.34 1.32
N SER A 44 7.49 -9.45 2.04
CA SER A 44 6.94 -9.47 3.39
C SER A 44 7.66 -10.49 4.26
N ASN A 45 8.14 -10.05 5.43
CA ASN A 45 8.65 -10.90 6.50
C ASN A 45 7.56 -11.16 7.58
N ARG A 46 6.28 -11.10 7.20
CA ARG A 46 5.15 -11.35 8.09
C ARG A 46 4.29 -12.53 7.63
N PRO A 47 3.73 -13.30 8.58
CA PRO A 47 4.04 -13.29 10.02
C PRO A 47 5.47 -13.83 10.28
N LYS A 48 6.10 -13.50 11.43
CA LYS A 48 7.53 -13.81 11.68
C LYS A 48 7.83 -15.32 11.71
N GLU A 49 6.80 -16.12 11.95
CA GLU A 49 6.85 -17.56 12.02
C GLU A 49 6.86 -18.23 10.64
N GLU A 50 6.64 -17.46 9.56
CA GLU A 50 6.64 -17.94 8.18
C GLU A 50 7.87 -17.42 7.41
N PRO A 51 8.35 -18.16 6.40
CA PRO A 51 9.41 -17.69 5.52
C PRO A 51 9.07 -16.34 4.88
N ILE A 52 10.10 -15.53 4.68
CA ILE A 52 10.01 -14.26 3.95
C ILE A 52 9.43 -14.56 2.57
N SER A 53 8.39 -13.82 2.21
CA SER A 53 7.70 -13.97 0.93
C SER A 53 8.14 -12.86 -0.02
N VAL A 54 8.47 -13.27 -1.24
CA VAL A 54 8.72 -12.39 -2.39
C VAL A 54 7.72 -12.79 -3.46
N GLN A 55 6.86 -11.88 -3.86
CA GLN A 55 5.78 -12.13 -4.80
C GLN A 55 5.77 -11.09 -5.91
N LEU A 56 5.77 -11.54 -7.17
CA LEU A 56 5.49 -10.68 -8.30
C LEU A 56 4.04 -10.22 -8.25
N VAL A 57 3.83 -8.91 -8.40
CA VAL A 57 2.51 -8.30 -8.42
C VAL A 57 2.00 -8.28 -9.85
N SER A 58 0.98 -9.08 -10.13
CA SER A 58 0.32 -9.08 -11.44
C SER A 58 -0.49 -7.80 -11.65
N PRO A 59 -0.89 -7.47 -12.89
CA PRO A 59 -1.86 -6.41 -13.15
C PRO A 59 -3.20 -6.69 -12.45
N GLY A 60 -3.82 -5.66 -11.88
CA GLY A 60 -5.09 -5.82 -11.17
C GLY A 60 -5.29 -4.89 -9.98
N LEU A 61 -6.38 -5.14 -9.25
CA LEU A 61 -6.70 -4.48 -7.98
C LEU A 61 -6.25 -5.34 -6.82
N HIS A 62 -5.25 -4.86 -6.10
CA HIS A 62 -4.63 -5.57 -5.00
C HIS A 62 -4.87 -4.82 -3.69
N VAL A 63 -5.02 -5.57 -2.59
CA VAL A 63 -5.13 -4.97 -1.26
C VAL A 63 -4.08 -5.58 -0.35
N LEU A 64 -3.29 -4.70 0.25
CA LEU A 64 -2.27 -5.05 1.22
C LEU A 64 -2.61 -4.41 2.57
N SER A 65 -2.65 -5.23 3.61
CA SER A 65 -2.81 -4.79 5.01
C SER A 65 -1.66 -5.34 5.85
N ASN A 66 -1.80 -5.50 7.17
CA ASN A 66 -0.81 -6.19 8.02
C ASN A 66 -0.70 -7.72 7.78
N ALA A 67 -1.07 -8.20 6.59
CA ALA A 67 -0.96 -9.59 6.15
C ALA A 67 -0.20 -9.64 4.82
N LYS A 68 0.00 -10.84 4.26
CA LYS A 68 0.59 -11.03 2.93
C LYS A 68 -0.33 -10.45 1.84
N LEU A 69 0.26 -10.17 0.69
CA LEU A 69 -0.44 -9.61 -0.46
C LEU A 69 -1.63 -10.48 -0.89
N ASP A 70 -2.80 -9.85 -1.08
CA ASP A 70 -4.07 -10.46 -1.51
C ASP A 70 -4.49 -11.72 -0.78
N THR A 71 -3.92 -11.97 0.41
CA THR A 71 -4.23 -13.16 1.21
C THR A 71 -5.74 -13.34 1.22
N PRO A 72 -6.29 -14.38 0.56
CA PRO A 72 -7.67 -14.73 0.75
C PRO A 72 -7.71 -15.18 2.20
N TRP A 73 -8.20 -14.34 3.11
CA TRP A 73 -8.05 -14.57 4.54
C TRP A 73 -9.13 -15.57 5.02
N HIS A 74 -9.04 -16.78 4.47
CA HIS A 74 -9.82 -17.93 4.84
C HIS A 74 -8.89 -18.74 5.73
N LYS A 75 -9.18 -18.83 7.02
CA LYS A 75 -8.77 -20.02 7.78
C LYS A 75 -9.71 -20.21 8.97
N VAL A 76 -10.63 -21.13 8.72
CA VAL A 76 -11.48 -21.89 9.64
C VAL A 76 -12.60 -21.08 10.32
N GLY A 77 -13.76 -21.10 9.67
CA GLY A 77 -15.04 -20.56 10.14
C GLY A 77 -15.86 -20.03 8.97
N LYS A 78 -17.16 -20.35 8.90
CA LYS A 78 -18.09 -19.96 7.80
C LYS A 78 -18.34 -18.43 7.69
N GLN A 79 -17.54 -17.58 8.33
CA GLN A 79 -17.76 -16.14 8.41
C GLN A 79 -16.49 -15.35 8.07
N PRO A 80 -16.57 -14.32 7.20
CA PRO A 80 -15.46 -13.42 6.93
C PRO A 80 -15.08 -12.65 8.20
N ARG A 81 -13.79 -12.66 8.56
CA ARG A 81 -13.28 -11.93 9.74
C ARG A 81 -13.17 -10.44 9.42
N CYS A 82 -13.05 -9.56 10.42
CA CYS A 82 -12.99 -8.11 10.17
C CYS A 82 -11.92 -7.65 9.18
N LYS A 83 -10.78 -8.33 9.12
CA LYS A 83 -9.72 -8.01 8.15
C LYS A 83 -10.17 -8.29 6.71
N ASP A 84 -10.93 -9.37 6.49
CA ASP A 84 -11.59 -9.64 5.21
C ASP A 84 -12.60 -8.56 4.85
N LEU A 85 -13.37 -8.10 5.84
CA LEU A 85 -14.38 -7.06 5.63
C LEU A 85 -13.75 -5.75 5.18
N LEU A 86 -12.61 -5.36 5.75
CA LEU A 86 -11.90 -4.14 5.35
C LEU A 86 -11.38 -4.23 3.92
N ALA A 87 -10.71 -5.34 3.57
CA ALA A 87 -10.24 -5.55 2.20
C ALA A 87 -11.40 -5.61 1.19
N GLN A 88 -12.51 -6.26 1.54
CA GLN A 88 -13.71 -6.30 0.72
C GLN A 88 -14.37 -4.93 0.56
N ARG A 89 -14.49 -4.14 1.64
CA ARG A 89 -15.03 -2.78 1.60
C ARG A 89 -14.17 -1.88 0.72
N LEU A 90 -12.85 -1.92 0.87
CA LEU A 90 -11.93 -1.18 0.00
C LEU A 90 -12.07 -1.60 -1.46
N ARG A 91 -12.04 -2.90 -1.76
CA ARG A 91 -12.21 -3.39 -3.14
C ARG A 91 -13.56 -2.94 -3.73
N LYS A 92 -14.64 -3.05 -2.95
CA LYS A 92 -15.99 -2.64 -3.36
C LYS A 92 -16.06 -1.14 -3.64
N ASN A 93 -15.53 -0.32 -2.73
CA ASN A 93 -15.55 1.14 -2.86
C ASN A 93 -14.66 1.59 -4.02
N PHE A 94 -13.50 0.95 -4.21
CA PHE A 94 -12.61 1.22 -5.34
C PHE A 94 -13.29 0.89 -6.67
N ARG A 95 -13.95 -0.27 -6.78
CA ARG A 95 -14.72 -0.64 -7.99
C ARG A 95 -15.86 0.32 -8.29
N LYS A 96 -16.56 0.81 -7.27
CA LYS A 96 -17.59 1.84 -7.45
C LYS A 96 -16.98 3.14 -7.96
N LEU A 97 -15.81 3.52 -7.46
CA LEU A 97 -15.09 4.71 -7.90
C LEU A 97 -14.66 4.57 -9.37
N LEU A 98 -14.09 3.43 -9.75
CA LEU A 98 -13.79 3.10 -11.15
C LEU A 98 -15.04 3.17 -12.03
N GLN A 99 -16.16 2.55 -11.61
CA GLN A 99 -17.40 2.57 -12.38
C GLN A 99 -17.96 3.99 -12.58
N LYS A 100 -17.82 4.86 -11.57
CA LYS A 100 -18.27 6.25 -11.63
C LYS A 100 -17.48 7.07 -12.65
N HIS A 101 -16.16 6.87 -12.71
CA HIS A 101 -15.26 7.60 -13.60
C HIS A 101 -15.14 6.95 -15.00
N GLY A 102 -15.49 5.66 -15.13
CA GLY A 102 -15.37 4.95 -16.40
C GLY A 102 -13.91 4.84 -16.83
N GLU A 103 -13.58 5.43 -17.97
CA GLU A 103 -12.22 5.51 -18.53
C GLU A 103 -11.49 6.80 -18.11
N GLU A 104 -12.19 7.73 -17.45
CA GLU A 104 -11.58 8.98 -17.00
C GLU A 104 -10.60 8.75 -15.85
N GLU A 105 -9.61 9.63 -15.77
CA GLU A 105 -8.65 9.60 -14.67
C GLU A 105 -9.33 10.00 -13.35
N ILE A 106 -9.06 9.21 -12.31
CA ILE A 106 -9.51 9.49 -10.95
C ILE A 106 -8.45 10.35 -10.26
N PRO A 107 -8.77 11.58 -9.82
CA PRO A 107 -7.82 12.41 -9.11
C PRO A 107 -7.31 11.73 -7.83
N ALA A 108 -6.00 11.79 -7.57
CA ALA A 108 -5.39 11.16 -6.39
C ALA A 108 -6.04 11.61 -5.06
N LYS A 109 -6.46 12.87 -4.99
CA LYS A 109 -7.24 13.42 -3.87
C LYS A 109 -8.58 12.70 -3.68
N GLU A 110 -9.33 12.47 -4.75
CA GLU A 110 -10.63 11.78 -4.66
C GLU A 110 -10.45 10.32 -4.20
N ILE A 111 -9.38 9.64 -4.63
CA ILE A 111 -9.03 8.30 -4.13
C ILE A 111 -8.92 8.31 -2.60
N VAL A 112 -8.14 9.24 -2.04
CA VAL A 112 -7.99 9.36 -0.59
C VAL A 112 -9.31 9.70 0.10
N GLU A 113 -10.03 10.70 -0.38
CA GLU A 113 -11.26 11.17 0.25
C GLU A 113 -12.39 10.13 0.23
N LYS A 114 -12.51 9.35 -0.86
CA LYS A 114 -13.61 8.39 -1.03
C LYS A 114 -13.32 7.01 -0.47
N LEU A 115 -12.06 6.59 -0.42
CA LEU A 115 -11.72 5.21 -0.06
C LEU A 115 -11.16 5.08 1.35
N MET A 116 -10.43 6.09 1.82
CA MET A 116 -9.58 5.96 3.00
C MET A 116 -10.14 6.67 4.23
N GLN A 117 -11.25 7.39 4.11
CA GLN A 117 -11.93 8.11 5.19
C GLN A 117 -13.06 7.29 5.86
N ASP A 118 -13.18 6.00 5.53
CA ASP A 118 -14.26 5.14 6.06
C ASP A 118 -14.01 4.76 7.53
N THR A 119 -14.84 5.31 8.42
CA THR A 119 -14.83 5.06 9.88
C THR A 119 -15.74 3.91 10.31
N SER A 120 -16.41 3.24 9.38
CA SER A 120 -17.36 2.15 9.67
C SER A 120 -16.67 1.00 10.39
N LYS A 121 -17.18 0.64 11.57
CA LYS A 121 -16.70 -0.54 12.30
C LYS A 121 -17.25 -1.83 11.71
N ALA A 122 -16.67 -2.95 12.09
CA ALA A 122 -17.23 -4.25 11.81
C ALA A 122 -18.23 -4.68 12.89
N ASP A 123 -19.06 -5.65 12.58
CA ASP A 123 -19.98 -6.26 13.56
C ASP A 123 -19.16 -6.98 14.64
N GLN A 124 -19.56 -6.88 15.91
CA GLN A 124 -18.84 -7.49 17.03
C GLN A 124 -18.62 -8.99 16.83
N ASP A 125 -19.62 -9.70 16.33
CA ASP A 125 -19.58 -11.16 16.09
C ASP A 125 -18.60 -11.56 14.96
N ARG A 126 -18.11 -10.59 14.18
CA ARG A 126 -17.14 -10.80 13.10
C ARG A 126 -15.72 -10.42 13.50
N LEU A 127 -15.52 -9.92 14.73
CA LEU A 127 -14.20 -9.55 15.24
C LEU A 127 -13.28 -10.78 15.31
N PRO A 128 -12.04 -10.64 14.82
CA PRO A 128 -11.08 -11.73 14.91
C PRO A 128 -10.65 -11.88 16.36
N ASN A 129 -10.69 -13.06 16.96
CA ASN A 129 -10.07 -13.27 18.26
C ASN A 129 -8.53 -13.23 18.12
N THR A 130 -7.93 -12.05 18.30
CA THR A 130 -6.48 -11.83 18.18
C THR A 130 -5.75 -11.89 19.52
N GLY A 131 -6.47 -12.17 20.61
CA GLY A 131 -5.94 -12.05 21.98
C GLY A 131 -5.89 -10.61 22.49
N CYS A 132 -6.46 -9.65 21.76
CA CYS A 132 -6.67 -8.28 22.21
C CYS A 132 -8.04 -8.13 22.88
N ASP A 133 -8.22 -7.05 23.63
CA ASP A 133 -9.53 -6.66 24.18
C ASP A 133 -10.55 -6.47 23.02
N PRO A 134 -11.75 -7.08 23.08
CA PRO A 134 -12.76 -6.95 22.04
C PRO A 134 -13.17 -5.50 21.71
N GLU A 135 -13.16 -4.61 22.71
CA GLU A 135 -13.43 -3.18 22.50
C GLU A 135 -12.31 -2.53 21.66
N LEU A 136 -11.06 -2.94 21.91
CA LEU A 136 -9.91 -2.50 21.12
C LEU A 136 -9.97 -3.08 19.70
N GLU A 137 -10.35 -4.35 19.54
CA GLU A 137 -10.53 -4.96 18.21
C GLU A 137 -11.61 -4.23 17.41
N LEU A 138 -12.73 -3.87 18.05
CA LEU A 138 -13.80 -3.08 17.43
C LEU A 138 -13.28 -1.70 17.00
N LYS A 139 -12.59 -0.98 17.89
CA LYS A 139 -12.01 0.34 17.57
C LYS A 139 -11.03 0.28 16.39
N LEU A 140 -10.33 -0.84 16.23
CA LEU A 140 -9.36 -1.05 15.16
C LEU A 140 -9.94 -1.66 13.87
N SER A 141 -11.26 -1.84 13.78
CA SER A 141 -11.95 -2.49 12.66
C SER A 141 -12.42 -1.55 11.55
N SER A 142 -11.97 -0.30 11.52
CA SER A 142 -12.23 0.67 10.44
C SER A 142 -11.01 0.92 9.56
N ILE A 143 -11.23 1.45 8.36
CA ILE A 143 -10.15 1.85 7.43
C ILE A 143 -9.46 3.10 7.98
N PHE A 144 -10.26 4.10 8.37
CA PHE A 144 -9.80 5.24 9.12
C PHE A 144 -9.96 4.98 10.62
N VAL A 145 -8.86 4.76 11.31
CA VAL A 145 -8.85 4.51 12.76
C VAL A 145 -8.67 5.84 13.47
N ASP A 146 -9.48 6.12 14.48
CA ASP A 146 -9.33 7.33 15.28
C ASP A 146 -10.09 7.17 16.61
N PHE A 147 -9.37 7.15 17.73
CA PHE A 147 -9.94 7.07 19.07
C PHE A 147 -8.94 7.49 20.15
N ASP A 148 -9.45 7.89 21.32
CA ASP A 148 -8.63 8.25 22.47
C ASP A 148 -8.18 7.02 23.27
N THR A 149 -6.93 7.05 23.72
CA THR A 149 -6.35 6.10 24.68
C THR A 149 -5.89 6.84 25.93
N LYS A 150 -5.57 6.10 27.00
CA LYS A 150 -4.96 6.68 28.21
C LYS A 150 -3.65 7.43 27.94
N LEU A 151 -2.98 7.13 26.82
CA LEU A 151 -1.70 7.74 26.42
C LEU A 151 -1.88 8.81 25.33
N GLY A 152 -3.12 9.15 24.96
CA GLY A 152 -3.46 10.11 23.91
C GLY A 152 -4.17 9.50 22.71
N ARG A 153 -4.38 10.31 21.68
CA ARG A 153 -5.12 9.93 20.45
C ARG A 153 -4.35 8.90 19.63
N TYR A 154 -5.01 7.78 19.31
CA TYR A 154 -4.49 6.72 18.45
C TYR A 154 -5.30 6.66 17.16
N GLY A 155 -4.62 6.66 16.02
CA GLY A 155 -5.33 6.59 14.75
C GLY A 155 -4.46 6.64 13.51
N THR A 156 -5.13 6.64 12.37
CA THR A 156 -4.57 6.93 11.05
C THR A 156 -3.96 8.33 11.09
N ARG A 157 -2.65 8.42 10.84
CA ARG A 157 -1.90 9.68 10.86
C ARG A 157 -1.57 10.23 9.48
N SER A 158 -1.66 9.40 8.45
CA SER A 158 -1.48 9.83 7.08
C SER A 158 -2.25 8.91 6.13
N THR A 159 -2.51 9.41 4.94
CA THR A 159 -3.19 8.66 3.89
C THR A 159 -2.74 9.20 2.54
N THR A 160 -2.09 8.33 1.79
CA THR A 160 -1.43 8.70 0.54
C THR A 160 -2.07 7.98 -0.64
N ALA A 161 -2.27 8.69 -1.74
CA ALA A 161 -2.51 8.13 -3.07
C ALA A 161 -1.35 8.51 -3.99
N LEU A 162 -0.92 7.53 -4.79
CA LEU A 162 0.07 7.68 -5.84
C LEU A 162 -0.52 7.05 -7.10
N SER A 163 -0.62 7.83 -8.18
CA SER A 163 -0.91 7.31 -9.52
C SER A 163 0.29 7.56 -10.42
N VAL A 164 0.58 6.59 -11.28
CA VAL A 164 1.62 6.68 -12.29
C VAL A 164 1.01 6.24 -13.62
N LYS A 165 1.11 7.10 -14.62
CA LYS A 165 0.63 6.83 -15.97
C LYS A 165 1.72 6.18 -16.81
N THR A 166 1.30 5.52 -17.88
CA THR A 166 2.21 4.87 -18.85
C THR A 166 3.13 5.85 -19.56
N ASN A 167 2.74 7.12 -19.67
CA ASN A 167 3.55 8.20 -20.22
C ASN A 167 4.52 8.83 -19.20
N GLY A 168 4.60 8.29 -17.98
CA GLY A 168 5.51 8.77 -16.93
C GLY A 168 4.96 9.89 -16.06
N ASN A 169 3.74 10.39 -16.30
CA ASN A 169 3.12 11.36 -15.40
C ASN A 169 2.80 10.71 -14.05
N VAL A 170 3.20 11.36 -12.97
CA VAL A 170 2.93 10.94 -11.59
C VAL A 170 2.05 11.97 -10.90
N SER A 171 0.98 11.50 -10.25
CA SER A 171 0.20 12.30 -9.30
C SER A 171 0.34 11.72 -7.91
N PHE A 172 0.78 12.56 -6.98
CA PHE A 172 0.94 12.22 -5.57
C PHE A 172 0.01 13.12 -4.75
N TYR A 173 -0.72 12.51 -3.82
CA TYR A 173 -1.51 13.23 -2.83
C TYR A 173 -1.38 12.56 -1.47
N ASP A 174 -1.04 13.31 -0.43
CA ASP A 174 -1.05 12.83 0.96
C ASP A 174 -1.83 13.79 1.85
N LYS A 175 -2.65 13.21 2.72
CA LYS A 175 -3.28 13.91 3.83
C LYS A 175 -2.72 13.37 5.13
N TYR A 176 -2.02 14.20 5.90
CA TYR A 176 -1.26 13.78 7.06
C TYR A 176 -1.44 14.70 8.27
N LEU A 177 -1.20 14.15 9.46
CA LEU A 177 -1.35 14.83 10.74
C LEU A 177 0.01 15.34 11.21
N GLU A 178 0.15 16.66 11.28
CA GLU A 178 1.33 17.35 11.80
C GLU A 178 0.91 18.30 12.93
N SER A 179 1.55 18.16 14.10
CA SER A 179 1.23 18.97 15.29
C SER A 179 -0.27 19.05 15.64
N GLY A 180 -1.00 17.94 15.43
CA GLY A 180 -2.44 17.84 15.71
C GLY A 180 -3.35 18.45 14.64
N GLN A 181 -2.80 18.99 13.55
CA GLN A 181 -3.55 19.56 12.44
C GLN A 181 -3.40 18.70 11.19
N TRP A 182 -4.50 18.53 10.45
CA TRP A 182 -4.46 17.87 9.16
C TRP A 182 -3.89 18.82 8.11
N LYS A 183 -2.86 18.36 7.42
CA LYS A 183 -2.25 19.02 6.27
C LYS A 183 -2.44 18.16 5.04
N GLU A 184 -2.43 18.81 3.89
CA GLU A 184 -2.54 18.18 2.58
C GLU A 184 -1.30 18.55 1.76
N HIS A 185 -0.79 17.60 1.01
CA HIS A 185 0.33 17.80 0.10
C HIS A 185 0.00 17.11 -1.22
N ALA A 186 0.02 17.87 -2.31
CA ALA A 186 -0.24 17.37 -3.65
C ALA A 186 0.91 17.78 -4.55
N VAL A 187 1.43 16.83 -5.33
CA VAL A 187 2.50 17.08 -6.30
C VAL A 187 2.19 16.30 -7.57
N GLU A 188 2.38 16.95 -8.70
CA GLU A 188 2.41 16.32 -10.01
C GLU A 188 3.80 16.50 -10.60
N TYR A 189 4.36 15.43 -11.15
CA TYR A 189 5.67 15.48 -11.77
C TYR A 189 5.79 14.48 -12.91
N GLN A 190 6.75 14.71 -13.80
CA GLN A 190 7.05 13.82 -14.92
C GLN A 190 8.27 12.97 -14.58
N ILE A 191 8.20 11.67 -14.87
CA ILE A 191 9.39 10.82 -14.94
C ILE A 191 9.96 10.96 -16.36
N ASP A 192 11.15 11.51 -16.50
CA ASP A 192 11.81 11.68 -17.79
C ASP A 192 12.25 10.33 -18.40
N GLU A 193 11.78 10.05 -19.62
CA GLU A 193 12.21 8.88 -20.40
C GLU A 193 13.63 9.03 -20.97
N GLN A 194 14.21 10.24 -20.99
CA GLN A 194 15.53 10.50 -21.61
C GLN A 194 16.73 9.84 -20.92
N MET A 195 16.55 9.16 -19.78
CA MET A 195 17.56 8.25 -19.23
C MET A 195 17.69 6.92 -19.99
N GLN A 196 16.87 6.68 -21.02
CA GLN A 196 16.89 5.45 -21.83
C GLN A 196 17.91 5.44 -22.98
N ASN A 197 18.21 6.58 -23.62
CA ASN A 197 18.97 6.61 -24.89
C ASN A 197 20.50 6.73 -24.75
N ASN A 198 21.00 7.07 -23.57
CA ASN A 198 22.42 6.98 -23.24
C ASN A 198 22.65 5.72 -22.39
N ARG A 199 22.65 4.54 -23.02
CA ARG A 199 23.34 3.36 -22.46
C ARG A 199 24.78 3.35 -22.96
N PRO A 200 25.78 3.87 -22.23
CA PRO A 200 27.15 3.47 -22.48
C PRO A 200 27.25 1.98 -22.11
N GLN A 201 27.79 1.14 -23.01
CA GLN A 201 28.17 -0.24 -22.67
C GLN A 201 29.21 -0.30 -21.54
N THR A 202 29.74 0.85 -21.12
CA THR A 202 30.68 1.00 -20.01
C THR A 202 30.49 2.39 -19.36
N ALA A 203 29.47 2.59 -18.50
CA ALA A 203 29.50 3.54 -17.37
C ALA A 203 28.12 3.72 -16.71
N THR A 204 28.12 3.56 -15.39
CA THR A 204 27.27 4.18 -14.34
C THR A 204 25.88 4.70 -14.73
N ALA A 205 24.83 3.90 -14.47
CA ALA A 205 23.42 4.26 -14.71
C ALA A 205 22.63 4.40 -13.39
N ASP A 206 22.01 5.54 -13.11
CA ASP A 206 21.12 5.70 -11.96
C ASP A 206 19.72 5.19 -12.32
N ASN A 207 19.30 4.09 -11.69
CA ASN A 207 17.94 3.56 -11.84
C ASN A 207 17.06 4.11 -10.71
N LEU A 208 15.82 4.45 -11.06
CA LEU A 208 14.82 4.97 -10.13
C LEU A 208 13.83 3.84 -9.79
N ASN A 209 14.02 3.24 -8.62
CA ASN A 209 13.03 2.35 -8.01
C ASN A 209 12.11 3.18 -7.12
N LEU A 210 10.80 2.92 -7.13
CA LEU A 210 9.89 3.44 -6.10
C LEU A 210 9.68 2.35 -5.06
N GLY A 211 10.10 2.64 -3.83
CA GLY A 211 9.91 1.77 -2.67
C GLY A 211 8.85 2.34 -1.74
N LEU A 212 7.82 1.55 -1.43
CA LEU A 212 6.89 1.83 -0.34
C LEU A 212 7.13 0.87 0.81
N MET A 213 7.77 1.35 1.87
CA MET A 213 7.90 0.59 3.11
C MET A 213 6.70 0.88 4.02
N LEU A 214 5.92 -0.16 4.34
CA LEU A 214 4.77 -0.06 5.23
C LEU A 214 5.15 -0.50 6.65
N HIS A 215 5.17 0.47 7.58
CA HIS A 215 5.38 0.21 9.00
C HIS A 215 4.06 0.41 9.77
N LYS A 216 3.56 -0.68 10.39
CA LYS A 216 2.37 -0.78 11.27
C LYS A 216 1.02 -0.27 10.68
N ARG A 217 0.08 -1.21 10.46
CA ARG A 217 -1.37 -1.01 10.15
C ARG A 217 -1.61 0.06 9.07
N THR A 218 -0.90 -0.04 7.95
CA THR A 218 -1.25 0.68 6.73
C THR A 218 -2.05 -0.25 5.83
N VAL A 219 -3.24 0.17 5.39
CA VAL A 219 -3.92 -0.49 4.28
C VAL A 219 -3.59 0.31 3.03
N THR A 220 -2.87 -0.31 2.11
CA THR A 220 -2.52 0.31 0.82
C THR A 220 -3.32 -0.39 -0.26
N VAL A 221 -4.10 0.39 -1.00
CA VAL A 221 -4.74 -0.07 -2.22
C VAL A 221 -3.91 0.48 -3.36
N TYR A 222 -3.47 -0.40 -4.24
CA TYR A 222 -2.85 0.00 -5.49
C TYR A 222 -3.55 -0.72 -6.64
N THR A 223 -3.67 0.01 -7.74
CA THR A 223 -4.08 -0.55 -9.03
C THR A 223 -2.87 -0.53 -9.94
N VAL A 224 -2.46 -1.70 -10.43
CA VAL A 224 -1.53 -1.78 -11.56
C VAL A 224 -2.39 -1.76 -12.82
N GLY A 225 -2.66 -0.56 -13.32
CA GLY A 225 -3.31 -0.36 -14.61
C GLY A 225 -2.28 -0.47 -15.72
N LEU A 226 -2.11 -1.65 -16.31
CA LEU A 226 -1.58 -1.73 -17.67
C LEU A 226 -2.74 -1.37 -18.60
N LEU A 227 -2.86 -0.08 -18.92
CA LEU A 227 -3.64 0.32 -20.10
C LEU A 227 -2.89 -0.24 -21.32
N HIS A 228 -3.55 -1.17 -22.02
CA HIS A 228 -3.16 -1.61 -23.36
C HIS A 228 -3.48 -0.54 -24.38
#